data_AF-A0A9W8WC62-F1
#
_entry.id   AF-A0A9W8WC62-F1
#
_cell.length_a   1.000
_cell.length_b   1.000
_cell.length_c   1.000
_cell.angle_alpha   90.00
_cell.angle_beta   90.00
_cell.angle_gamma   90.00
#
_symmetry.space_group_name_H-M   'P 1'
#
loop_
_entity.id
_entity.type
_entity.pdbx_description
1 polymer ?
#
loop_
_entity_poly.entity_id
_entity_poly.type
_entity_poly.pdbx_seq_one_letter_code
_entity_poly.pdbx_strand_id
1 'polypeptide(L)'
;MEFSAPKADKTTRPVLLSLDKMPEWFRRESNQWILHGYRPISGSAHTSFCSWSYIHNESVNIYSHLIPAVFFLLGEWYLQQYLSSRYPEVTGADFFAFSIFMLAAVTCLSLSATYHTMMNHSQRVERLCLRLDMLGVVIFIL
;
A
#
# COMPACT_ATOMS: atom_id res chain seq x y z
N MET A 1 10.82 40.97 -4.35
CA MET A 1 11.81 39.88 -4.49
C MET A 1 11.04 38.64 -4.89
N GLU A 2 11.09 38.31 -6.17
CA GLU A 2 10.29 37.26 -6.80
C GLU A 2 11.02 35.92 -6.59
N PHE A 3 10.39 35.01 -5.85
CA PHE A 3 10.98 33.70 -5.53
C PHE A 3 10.86 32.80 -6.76
N SER A 4 11.94 32.76 -7.55
CA SER A 4 12.04 31.86 -8.70
C SER A 4 12.07 30.41 -8.21
N ALA A 5 11.10 29.61 -8.63
CA ALA A 5 11.07 28.17 -8.36
C ALA A 5 12.27 27.48 -9.04
N PRO A 6 13.02 26.62 -8.33
CA PRO A 6 14.16 25.94 -8.92
C PRO A 6 13.70 24.94 -9.99
N LYS A 7 14.36 24.99 -11.15
CA LYS A 7 14.17 24.04 -12.25
C LYS A 7 14.58 22.64 -11.79
N ALA A 8 13.69 21.66 -11.99
CA ALA A 8 13.94 20.27 -11.63
C ALA A 8 15.05 19.65 -12.50
N ASP A 9 16.18 19.35 -11.87
CA ASP A 9 17.24 18.52 -12.45
C ASP A 9 16.79 17.04 -12.41
N LYS A 10 16.92 16.34 -13.54
CA LYS A 10 16.38 14.99 -13.77
C LYS A 10 17.38 13.87 -13.42
N THR A 11 18.46 14.15 -12.69
CA THR A 11 19.53 13.18 -12.43
C THR A 11 19.89 12.96 -10.96
N THR A 12 19.16 13.57 -10.01
CA THR A 12 19.44 13.40 -8.59
C THR A 12 18.72 12.15 -8.05
N ARG A 13 19.47 11.21 -7.47
CA ARG A 13 18.88 10.07 -6.74
C ARG A 13 17.91 10.60 -5.67
N PRO A 14 16.75 9.94 -5.44
CA PRO A 14 15.83 10.35 -4.39
C PRO A 14 16.57 10.36 -3.04
N VAL A 15 16.60 11.52 -2.39
CA VAL A 15 17.27 11.66 -1.09
C VAL A 15 16.36 11.12 0.00
N LEU A 16 16.74 9.99 0.59
CA LEU A 16 16.09 9.44 1.77
C LEU A 16 16.58 10.13 3.04
N LEU A 17 15.69 10.25 4.01
CA LEU A 17 15.91 10.95 5.26
C LEU A 17 16.16 9.97 6.41
N SER A 18 16.89 10.45 7.41
CA SER A 18 16.93 9.87 8.74
C SER A 18 15.71 10.30 9.55
N LEU A 19 15.34 9.50 10.55
CA LEU A 19 14.15 9.74 11.37
C LEU A 19 14.18 11.11 12.02
N ASP A 20 15.33 11.60 12.49
CA ASP A 20 15.49 12.91 13.12
C ASP A 20 15.14 14.09 12.19
N LYS A 21 15.22 13.90 10.87
CA LYS A 21 14.86 14.90 9.86
C LYS A 21 13.38 14.86 9.48
N MET A 22 12.63 13.86 9.93
CA MET A 22 11.20 13.76 9.68
C MET A 22 10.42 14.74 10.57
N PRO A 23 9.25 15.23 10.10
CA PRO A 23 8.37 16.06 10.92
C PRO A 23 8.02 15.40 12.25
N GLU A 24 7.77 16.20 13.27
CA GLU A 24 7.50 15.71 14.63
C GLU A 24 6.32 14.73 14.69
N TRP A 25 5.22 15.01 13.98
CA TRP A 25 4.07 14.10 13.93
C TRP A 25 4.45 12.71 13.42
N PHE A 26 5.25 12.67 12.35
CA PHE A 26 5.69 11.42 11.74
C PHE A 26 6.61 10.66 12.68
N ARG A 27 7.55 11.35 13.33
CA ARG A 27 8.49 10.74 14.30
C ARG A 27 7.78 10.13 15.50
N ARG A 28 6.71 10.78 16.01
CA ARG A 28 5.93 10.30 17.15
C ARG A 28 5.15 9.02 16.83
N GLU A 29 4.67 8.91 15.59
CA GLU A 29 3.85 7.78 15.13
C GLU A 29 4.70 6.64 14.54
N SER A 30 5.97 6.90 14.20
CA SER A 30 6.91 5.93 13.65
C SER A 30 7.63 5.10 14.70
N ASN A 31 8.08 3.91 14.29
CA ASN A 31 8.98 3.09 15.09
C ASN A 31 10.37 3.78 15.25
N GLN A 32 10.74 4.10 16.49
CA GLN A 32 11.99 4.81 16.82
C GLN A 32 13.27 4.00 16.54
N TRP A 33 13.16 2.70 16.30
CA TRP A 33 14.30 1.83 15.98
C TRP A 33 14.65 1.81 14.48
N ILE A 34 13.75 2.32 13.62
CA ILE A 34 14.05 2.50 12.20
C ILE A 34 14.66 3.89 12.06
N LEU A 35 15.99 3.94 11.86
CA LEU A 35 16.70 5.22 11.92
C LEU A 35 16.73 5.95 10.57
N HIS A 36 16.68 5.22 9.46
CA HIS A 36 16.97 5.75 8.11
C HIS A 36 16.04 5.17 7.04
N GLY A 37 16.10 5.76 5.85
CA GLY A 37 15.39 5.25 4.68
C GLY A 37 14.00 5.84 4.48
N TYR A 38 13.67 6.92 5.19
CA TYR A 38 12.36 7.57 5.09
C TYR A 38 12.26 8.42 3.83
N ARG A 39 11.14 8.31 3.13
CA ARG A 39 10.83 9.21 2.02
C ARG A 39 10.45 10.59 2.56
N PRO A 40 10.91 11.69 1.95
CA PRO A 40 10.43 13.04 2.29
C PRO A 40 8.91 13.15 2.13
N ILE A 41 8.31 14.04 2.93
CA ILE A 41 6.89 14.38 2.79
C ILE A 41 6.67 15.05 1.44
N SER A 42 5.98 14.37 0.53
CA SER A 42 5.91 14.74 -0.89
C SER A 42 4.73 15.64 -1.23
N GLY A 43 3.64 15.57 -0.46
CA GLY A 43 2.36 16.19 -0.82
C GLY A 43 1.76 15.69 -2.14
N SER A 44 2.30 14.61 -2.72
CA SER A 44 2.04 14.20 -4.10
C SER A 44 1.91 12.69 -4.19
N ALA A 45 0.71 12.23 -4.56
CA ALA A 45 0.42 10.82 -4.81
C ALA A 45 1.32 10.26 -5.91
N HIS A 46 1.50 11.01 -6.99
CA HIS A 46 2.40 10.61 -8.08
C HIS A 46 3.81 10.34 -7.58
N THR A 47 4.37 11.23 -6.74
CA THR A 47 5.71 11.04 -6.16
C THR A 47 5.75 9.82 -5.24
N SER A 48 4.68 9.57 -4.48
CA SER A 48 4.53 8.37 -3.65
C SER A 48 4.52 7.09 -4.49
N PHE A 49 3.79 7.03 -5.60
CA PHE A 49 3.81 5.88 -6.52
C PHE A 49 5.14 5.72 -7.26
N CYS A 50 5.79 6.82 -7.67
CA CYS A 50 7.13 6.76 -8.25
C CYS A 50 8.15 6.14 -7.29
N SER A 51 7.90 6.16 -5.97
CA SER A 51 8.80 5.56 -4.99
C SER A 51 8.93 4.04 -5.08
N TRP A 52 8.00 3.37 -5.77
CA TRP A 52 8.09 1.93 -6.04
C TRP A 52 9.33 1.57 -6.87
N SER A 53 9.91 2.54 -7.59
CA SER A 53 11.11 2.32 -8.41
C SER A 53 12.43 2.26 -7.62
N TYR A 54 12.43 2.54 -6.32
CA TYR A 54 13.64 2.50 -5.49
C TYR A 54 13.38 1.95 -4.08
N ILE A 55 14.44 1.49 -3.42
CA ILE A 55 14.36 0.88 -2.09
C ILE A 55 14.32 1.97 -1.01
N HIS A 56 13.39 1.82 -0.07
CA HIS A 56 13.20 2.67 1.10
C HIS A 56 12.59 1.85 2.25
N ASN A 57 12.41 2.46 3.43
CA ASN A 57 11.96 1.76 4.64
C ASN A 57 10.60 1.04 4.50
N GLU A 58 9.68 1.60 3.70
CA GLU A 58 8.37 0.98 3.41
C GLU A 58 8.34 -0.01 2.23
N SER A 59 9.45 -0.27 1.52
CA SER A 59 9.38 -1.05 0.28
C SER A 59 8.87 -2.47 0.51
N VAL A 60 9.37 -3.14 1.56
CA VAL A 60 8.91 -4.51 1.91
C VAL A 60 7.43 -4.50 2.27
N ASN A 61 6.97 -3.55 3.06
CA ASN A 61 5.55 -3.43 3.42
C ASN A 61 4.67 -3.26 2.18
N ILE A 62 5.07 -2.42 1.22
CA ILE A 62 4.31 -2.26 -0.03
C ILE A 62 4.21 -3.59 -0.77
N TYR A 63 5.36 -4.24 -1.04
CA TYR A 63 5.38 -5.44 -1.88
C TYR A 63 4.83 -6.68 -1.19
N SER A 64 4.97 -6.81 0.14
CA SER A 64 4.41 -7.93 0.90
C SER A 64 2.89 -7.95 0.88
N HIS A 65 2.24 -6.80 0.71
CA HIS A 65 0.79 -6.69 0.57
C HIS A 65 0.34 -6.67 -0.88
N LEU A 66 1.03 -5.92 -1.75
CA LEU A 66 0.65 -5.76 -3.16
C LEU A 66 0.76 -7.07 -3.96
N ILE A 67 1.85 -7.83 -3.77
CA ILE A 67 2.07 -9.06 -4.55
C ILE A 67 0.96 -10.08 -4.27
N PRO A 68 0.65 -10.43 -3.01
CA PRO A 68 -0.49 -11.31 -2.71
C PRO A 68 -1.83 -10.76 -3.18
N ALA A 69 -2.07 -9.45 -3.12
CA ALA A 69 -3.31 -8.85 -3.63
C ALA A 69 -3.51 -9.14 -5.13
N VAL A 70 -2.45 -8.97 -5.94
CA VAL A 70 -2.47 -9.30 -7.37
C VAL A 70 -2.67 -10.80 -7.59
N PHE A 71 -1.97 -11.65 -6.83
CA PHE A 71 -2.13 -13.10 -6.93
C PHE A 71 -3.54 -13.57 -6.58
N PHE A 72 -4.16 -13.04 -5.53
CA PHE A 72 -5.54 -13.40 -5.19
C PHE A 72 -6.55 -12.89 -6.21
N LEU A 73 -6.36 -11.67 -6.73
CA LEU A 73 -7.24 -11.13 -7.76
C LEU A 73 -7.20 -11.95 -9.06
N LEU A 74 -6.01 -12.36 -9.51
CA LEU A 74 -5.85 -13.20 -10.70
C LEU A 74 -6.22 -14.66 -10.43
N GLY A 75 -5.90 -15.13 -9.23
CA GLY A 75 -6.17 -16.49 -8.76
C GLY A 75 -7.65 -16.79 -8.62
N GLU A 76 -8.47 -15.80 -8.28
CA GLU A 76 -9.93 -15.93 -8.19
C GLU A 76 -10.52 -16.50 -9.48
N TRP A 77 -10.21 -15.86 -10.61
CA TRP A 77 -10.71 -16.31 -11.92
C TRP A 77 -10.25 -17.73 -12.24
N TYR A 78 -8.97 -18.03 -12.04
CA TYR A 78 -8.42 -19.35 -12.29
C TYR A 78 -9.08 -20.43 -11.40
N LEU A 79 -9.25 -20.12 -10.12
CA LEU A 79 -9.76 -21.07 -9.14
C LEU A 79 -11.26 -21.35 -9.36
N GLN A 80 -12.05 -20.36 -9.76
CA GLN A 80 -13.44 -20.58 -10.16
C GLN A 80 -13.56 -21.53 -11.37
N GLN A 81 -12.71 -21.37 -12.38
CA GLN A 81 -12.69 -22.29 -13.54
C GLN A 81 -12.25 -23.70 -13.13
N TYR A 82 -11.24 -23.80 -12.28
CA TYR A 82 -10.76 -25.08 -11.76
C TYR A 82 -11.84 -25.80 -10.94
N LEU A 83 -12.51 -25.09 -10.02
CA LEU A 83 -13.54 -25.66 -9.16
C LEU A 83 -14.76 -26.10 -9.96
N SER A 84 -15.23 -25.28 -10.91
CA SER A 84 -16.39 -25.62 -11.75
C SER A 84 -16.13 -26.83 -12.66
N SER A 85 -14.90 -26.97 -13.19
CA SER A 85 -14.53 -28.12 -14.03
C SER A 85 -14.30 -29.41 -13.22
N ARG A 86 -13.78 -29.31 -12.00
CA ARG A 86 -13.37 -30.48 -11.22
C ARG A 86 -14.44 -31.01 -10.26
N TYR A 87 -15.35 -30.15 -9.82
CA TYR A 87 -16.36 -30.46 -8.81
C TYR A 87 -17.76 -30.00 -9.26
N PRO A 88 -18.52 -30.86 -9.96
CA PRO A 88 -19.84 -30.52 -10.49
C PRO A 88 -20.91 -30.31 -9.40
N GLU A 89 -20.64 -30.72 -8.17
CA GLU A 89 -21.52 -30.53 -7.00
C GLU A 89 -21.47 -29.09 -6.44
N VAL A 90 -20.47 -28.29 -6.83
CA VAL A 90 -20.30 -26.91 -6.34
C VAL A 90 -21.43 -26.04 -6.86
N THR A 91 -22.10 -25.35 -5.95
CA THR A 91 -23.25 -24.52 -6.26
C THR A 91 -22.85 -23.06 -6.50
N GLY A 92 -23.77 -22.27 -7.05
CA GLY A 92 -23.57 -20.82 -7.17
C GLY A 92 -23.35 -20.12 -5.82
N ALA A 93 -23.89 -20.67 -4.73
CA ALA A 93 -23.70 -20.11 -3.38
C ALA A 93 -22.26 -20.30 -2.89
N ASP A 94 -21.63 -21.44 -3.21
CA ASP A 94 -20.23 -21.70 -2.86
C ASP A 94 -19.29 -20.74 -3.58
N PHE A 95 -19.52 -20.52 -4.88
CA PHE A 95 -18.76 -19.53 -5.66
C PHE A 95 -18.93 -18.12 -5.12
N PHE A 96 -20.15 -17.75 -4.73
CA PHE A 96 -20.44 -16.44 -4.16
C PHE A 96 -19.73 -16.24 -2.81
N ALA A 97 -19.81 -17.22 -1.91
CA ALA A 97 -19.11 -17.16 -0.62
C ALA A 97 -17.59 -17.08 -0.81
N PHE A 98 -17.03 -17.88 -1.71
CA PHE A 98 -15.61 -17.86 -2.04
C PHE A 98 -15.17 -16.50 -2.62
N SER A 99 -15.96 -15.96 -3.56
CA SER A 99 -15.71 -14.65 -4.17
C SER A 99 -15.68 -13.52 -3.13
N ILE A 100 -16.61 -13.54 -2.16
CA ILE A 100 -16.65 -12.54 -1.08
C ILE A 100 -15.38 -12.63 -0.25
N PHE A 101 -14.98 -13.83 0.18
CA PHE A 101 -13.78 -14.02 0.97
C PHE A 101 -12.52 -13.52 0.23
N MET A 102 -12.39 -13.87 -1.05
CA MET A 102 -11.26 -13.45 -1.87
C MET A 102 -11.26 -11.94 -2.13
N LEU A 103 -12.43 -11.34 -2.36
CA LEU A 103 -12.57 -9.89 -2.49
C LEU A 103 -12.22 -9.17 -1.18
N ALA A 104 -12.62 -9.70 -0.03
CA ALA A 104 -12.28 -9.16 1.28
C ALA A 104 -10.75 -9.20 1.52
N ALA A 105 -10.10 -10.32 1.16
CA ALA A 105 -8.65 -10.47 1.22
C ALA A 105 -7.92 -9.46 0.31
N VAL A 106 -8.34 -9.36 -0.97
CA VAL A 106 -7.77 -8.39 -1.92
C VAL A 106 -7.97 -6.96 -1.44
N THR A 107 -9.14 -6.65 -0.89
CA THR A 107 -9.45 -5.32 -0.34
C THR A 107 -8.51 -4.98 0.83
N CYS A 108 -8.38 -5.87 1.81
CA CYS A 108 -7.47 -5.67 2.95
C CYS A 108 -6.03 -5.42 2.50
N LEU A 109 -5.50 -6.28 1.63
CA LEU A 109 -4.12 -6.17 1.15
C LEU A 109 -3.90 -4.91 0.31
N SER A 110 -4.87 -4.53 -0.52
CA SER A 110 -4.78 -3.33 -1.36
C SER A 110 -4.82 -2.05 -0.53
N LEU A 111 -5.66 -2.01 0.52
CA LEU A 111 -5.73 -0.88 1.45
C LEU A 111 -4.40 -0.73 2.22
N SER A 112 -3.80 -1.83 2.66
CA SER A 112 -2.49 -1.84 3.31
C SER A 112 -1.37 -1.37 2.39
N ALA A 113 -1.29 -1.92 1.17
CA ALA A 113 -0.31 -1.47 0.17
C ALA A 113 -0.48 0.02 -0.18
N THR A 114 -1.73 0.50 -0.24
CA THR A 114 -2.05 1.92 -0.45
C THR A 114 -1.57 2.77 0.72
N TYR A 115 -1.78 2.34 1.96
CA TYR A 115 -1.28 3.03 3.15
C TYR A 115 0.24 3.19 3.11
N HIS A 116 0.98 2.10 2.96
CA HIS A 116 2.43 2.14 2.91
C HIS A 116 2.96 2.93 1.70
N THR A 117 2.22 2.96 0.58
CA THR A 117 2.57 3.83 -0.56
C THR A 117 2.36 5.30 -0.23
N MET A 118 1.21 5.65 0.34
CA MET A 118 0.76 7.03 0.58
C MET A 118 1.27 7.62 1.90
N MET A 119 1.98 6.84 2.71
CA MET A 119 2.48 7.24 4.03
C MET A 119 3.32 8.53 3.99
N ASN A 120 4.05 8.79 2.91
CA ASN A 120 4.85 10.02 2.76
C ASN A 120 4.09 11.19 2.10
N HIS A 121 2.78 11.09 1.87
CA HIS A 121 2.03 12.14 1.17
C HIS A 121 1.85 13.39 2.03
N SER A 122 0.98 13.33 3.02
CA SER A 122 0.73 14.41 3.98
C SER A 122 0.09 13.83 5.22
N GLN A 123 0.20 14.50 6.36
CA GLN A 123 -0.34 14.02 7.64
C GLN A 123 -1.84 13.68 7.58
N ARG A 124 -2.61 14.40 6.75
CA ARG A 124 -4.03 14.12 6.58
C ARG A 124 -4.28 12.83 5.78
N VAL A 125 -3.53 12.64 4.70
CA VAL A 125 -3.68 11.48 3.80
C VAL A 125 -3.16 10.23 4.49
N GLU A 126 -2.00 10.30 5.13
CA GLU A 126 -1.43 9.20 5.91
C GLU A 126 -2.43 8.68 6.94
N ARG A 127 -3.01 9.54 7.78
CA ARG A 127 -4.01 9.12 8.78
C ARG A 127 -5.29 8.57 8.18
N LEU A 128 -5.74 9.11 7.04
CA LEU A 128 -6.92 8.58 6.36
C LEU A 128 -6.63 7.17 5.84
N CYS A 129 -5.51 6.98 5.18
CA CYS A 129 -5.09 5.69 4.67
C CYS A 129 -4.86 4.68 5.80
N LEU A 130 -4.28 5.09 6.94
CA LEU A 130 -4.13 4.23 8.12
C LEU A 130 -5.48 3.73 8.64
N ARG A 131 -6.50 4.61 8.70
CA ARG A 131 -7.86 4.21 9.11
C ARG A 131 -8.48 3.23 8.12
N LEU A 132 -8.27 3.45 6.82
CA LEU A 132 -8.76 2.55 5.78
C LEU A 132 -8.05 1.20 5.83
N ASP A 133 -6.74 1.17 6.08
CA ASP A 133 -5.98 -0.07 6.26
C ASP A 133 -6.53 -0.90 7.44
N MET A 134 -6.74 -0.24 8.59
CA MET A 134 -7.38 -0.88 9.75
C MET A 134 -8.80 -1.38 9.45
N LEU A 135 -9.58 -0.63 8.66
CA LEU A 135 -10.90 -1.07 8.20
C LEU A 135 -10.79 -2.29 7.28
N GLY A 136 -9.75 -2.36 6.43
CA GLY A 136 -9.47 -3.51 5.58
C GLY A 136 -9.30 -4.80 6.38
N VAL A 137 -8.55 -4.74 7.49
CA VAL A 137 -8.39 -5.88 8.41
C VAL A 137 -9.74 -6.31 8.99
N VAL A 138 -10.58 -5.36 9.41
CA VAL A 138 -11.93 -5.67 9.93
C VAL A 138 -12.80 -6.33 8.84
N ILE A 139 -12.78 -5.81 7.61
CA ILE A 139 -13.52 -6.39 6.48
C ILE A 139 -13.06 -7.81 6.17
N PHE A 140 -11.76 -8.11 6.29
CA PHE A 140 -11.23 -9.44 5.98
C PHE A 140 -11.53 -10.48 7.06
N ILE A 141 -11.63 -10.06 8.33
CA ILE A 141 -11.95 -10.98 9.44
C ILE A 141 -13.45 -11.34 9.47
N LEU A 142 -14.32 -10.43 9.00
CA LEU A 142 -15.77 -10.61 8.95
C LEU A 142 -16.21 -11.47 7.74
#